data_AF-A0A2M7BCR5-F1
#
_entry.id   AF-A0A2M7BCR5-F1
#
_cell.length_a   1.000
_cell.length_b   1.000
_cell.length_c   1.000
_cell.angle_alpha   90.00
_cell.angle_beta   90.00
_cell.angle_gamma   90.00
#
_symmetry.space_group_name_H-M   'P 1'
#
loop_
_entity.id
_entity.type
_entity.pdbx_description
1 polymer ?
#
loop_
_entity_poly.entity_id
_entity_poly.type
_entity_poly.pdbx_seq_one_letter_code
_entity_poly.pdbx_strand_id
1 'polypeptide(L)' 'MRRAAYILGRLKGVLAVKNLRALFDRTGDPYVKREVLEALQCIGTEEAADVILKAADSDMVIVRKKAESLLRH' A
#
# COMPACT_ATOMS: atom_id res chain seq x y z
N MET A 1 0.54 15.71 25.27
CA MET A 1 1.47 14.69 24.73
C MET A 1 0.82 13.72 23.73
N ARG A 2 -0.33 13.08 24.02
CA ARG A 2 -0.93 12.01 23.18
C ARG A 2 -1.37 12.45 21.76
N ARG A 3 -1.89 13.67 21.59
CA ARG A 3 -2.31 14.20 20.27
C ARG A 3 -1.14 14.45 19.32
N ALA A 4 -0.01 14.96 19.81
CA ALA A 4 1.18 15.22 18.99
C ALA A 4 1.78 13.91 18.44
N ALA A 5 1.91 12.88 19.29
CA ALA A 5 2.36 11.56 18.85
C ALA A 5 1.41 10.93 17.81
N TYR A 6 0.10 11.08 17.99
CA TYR A 6 -0.90 10.63 17.02
C TYR A 6 -0.76 11.35 15.66
N ILE A 7 -0.66 12.68 15.67
CA ILE A 7 -0.52 13.49 14.45
C ILE A 7 0.79 13.17 13.74
N LEU A 8 1.91 13.05 14.46
CA LEU A 8 3.21 12.69 13.89
C LEU A 8 3.21 11.27 13.30
N GLY A 9 2.58 10.31 13.98
CA GLY A 9 2.39 8.96 13.45
C GLY A 9 1.54 8.95 12.18
N ARG A 10 0.43 9.68 12.17
CA ARG A 10 -0.43 9.85 11.00
C ARG A 10 0.30 10.53 9.84
N LEU A 11 1.10 11.57 10.10
CA LEU A 11 1.92 12.26 9.08
C LEU A 11 2.93 11.31 8.45
N LYS A 12 3.64 10.51 9.27
CA LYS A 12 4.55 9.48 8.77
C LYS A 12 3.82 8.43 7.93
N GLY A 13 2.63 8.01 8.35
CA GLY A 13 1.77 7.10 7.59
C GLY A 13 1.41 7.66 6.20
N VAL A 14 0.90 8.89 6.15
CA VAL A 14 0.52 9.56 4.89
C VAL A 14 1.74 9.72 3.97
N LEU A 15 2.90 10.12 4.50
CA LEU A 15 4.12 10.23 3.70
C LEU A 15 4.62 8.87 3.20
N ALA A 16 4.52 7.83 4.02
CA ALA A 16 4.88 6.47 3.65
C ALA A 16 3.98 5.95 2.51
N VAL A 17 2.66 6.16 2.60
CA VAL A 17 1.70 5.75 1.56
C VAL A 17 1.99 6.46 0.24
N LYS A 18 2.26 7.77 0.26
CA LYS A 18 2.64 8.52 -0.95
C LYS A 18 3.89 7.96 -1.62
N ASN A 19 4.93 7.69 -0.84
CA ASN A 19 6.18 7.13 -1.36
C ASN A 19 6.01 5.71 -1.91
N LEU A 20 5.26 4.87 -1.19
CA LEU A 20 4.95 3.49 -1.60
C LEU A 20 4.11 3.48 -2.88
N ARG A 21 3.10 4.33 -2.99
CA ARG A 21 2.32 4.48 -4.22
C ARG A 21 3.19 4.91 -5.40
N ALA A 22 4.04 5.90 -5.23
CA ALA A 22 4.98 6.31 -6.28
C ALA A 22 5.92 5.17 -6.68
N LEU A 23 6.36 4.34 -5.71
CA LEU A 23 7.15 3.15 -5.99
C LEU A 23 6.35 2.09 -6.78
N PHE A 24 5.08 1.87 -6.42
CA PHE A 24 4.19 0.94 -7.12
C PHE A 24 3.97 1.33 -8.59
N ASP A 25 3.81 2.63 -8.85
CA ASP A 25 3.56 3.16 -10.19
C ASP A 25 4.82 3.14 -11.07
N ARG A 26 6.00 3.42 -10.49
CA ARG A 26 7.27 3.50 -11.24
C ARG A 26 7.96 2.15 -11.48
N THR A 27 7.73 1.16 -10.61
CA THR A 27 8.43 -0.12 -10.70
C THR A 27 7.78 -1.03 -11.73
N GLY A 28 8.59 -1.67 -12.58
CA GLY A 28 8.16 -2.75 -13.47
C GLY A 28 8.26 -4.14 -12.84
N ASP A 29 8.92 -4.25 -11.68
CA ASP A 29 9.16 -5.53 -11.02
C ASP A 29 7.92 -5.97 -10.22
N PRO A 30 7.27 -7.09 -10.59
CA PRO A 30 6.08 -7.59 -9.91
C PRO A 30 6.34 -8.01 -8.45
N TYR A 31 7.56 -8.42 -8.10
CA TYR A 31 7.92 -8.75 -6.72
C TYR A 31 8.01 -7.48 -5.87
N VAL A 32 8.62 -6.41 -6.39
CA VAL A 32 8.63 -5.12 -5.69
C VAL A 32 7.22 -4.58 -5.49
N LYS A 33 6.33 -4.70 -6.50
CA LYS A 33 4.92 -4.33 -6.35
C LYS A 33 4.23 -5.12 -5.24
N ARG A 34 4.52 -6.43 -5.13
CA ARG A 34 3.98 -7.30 -4.08
C ARG A 34 4.36 -6.80 -2.68
N GLU A 35 5.64 -6.51 -2.46
CA GLU A 35 6.14 -6.00 -1.17
C GLU A 35 5.52 -4.64 -0.82
N VAL A 36 5.33 -3.78 -1.83
CA VAL A 36 4.65 -2.50 -1.65
C VAL A 36 3.21 -2.68 -1.17
N LEU A 37 2.47 -3.65 -1.73
CA LEU A 37 1.10 -3.94 -1.29
C LEU A 37 1.04 -4.41 0.17
N GLU A 38 1.99 -5.24 0.60
CA GLU A 38 2.09 -5.66 2.01
C GLU A 38 2.38 -4.47 2.94
N ALA A 39 3.34 -3.62 2.56
CA ALA A 39 3.66 -2.43 3.33
C ALA A 39 2.46 -1.47 3.45
N LEU A 40 1.71 -1.29 2.36
CA LEU A 40 0.48 -0.50 2.33
C LEU A 40 -0.59 -1.08 3.26
N GLN A 41 -0.79 -2.40 3.26
CA GLN A 41 -1.74 -3.05 4.15
C GLN A 41 -1.36 -2.87 5.63
N CYS A 42 -0.08 -3.00 5.98
CA CYS A 42 0.42 -2.76 7.33
C CYS A 42 0.18 -1.31 7.81
N ILE A 43 0.15 -0.33 6.90
CA ILE A 43 -0.15 1.07 7.25
C ILE A 43 -1.66 1.26 7.53
N GLY A 44 -2.53 0.53 6.83
CA GLY A 44 -3.96 0.46 7.14
C GLY A 44 -4.72 1.79 6.98
N THR A 45 -4.31 2.63 6.02
CA THR A 45 -5.03 3.88 5.67
C THR A 45 -5.97 3.65 4.49
N GLU A 46 -7.00 4.48 4.33
CA GLU A 46 -7.92 4.44 3.18
C GLU A 46 -7.15 4.57 1.84
N GLU A 47 -6.19 5.48 1.78
CA GLU A 47 -5.34 5.70 0.60
C GLU A 47 -4.52 4.44 0.24
N ALA A 48 -4.10 3.67 1.24
CA ALA A 48 -3.41 2.40 1.03
C ALA A 48 -4.36 1.30 0.52
N ALA A 49 -5.58 1.24 1.07
CA ALA A 49 -6.62 0.32 0.63
C ALA A 49 -7.02 0.58 -0.83
N ASP A 50 -7.11 1.83 -1.26
CA ASP A 50 -7.39 2.21 -2.65
C ASP A 50 -6.35 1.65 -3.64
N VAL A 51 -5.07 1.68 -3.26
CA VAL A 51 -3.99 1.13 -4.09
C VAL A 51 -4.08 -0.40 -4.16
N ILE A 52 -4.39 -1.05 -3.04
CA ILE A 52 -4.59 -2.51 -2.99
C ILE A 52 -5.80 -2.91 -3.85
N LEU A 53 -6.90 -2.17 -3.78
CA LEU A 53 -8.08 -2.41 -4.60
C LEU A 53 -7.75 -2.32 -6.10
N LYS A 54 -7.07 -1.25 -6.53
CA LYS A 54 -6.62 -1.10 -7.92
C LYS A 54 -5.68 -2.20 -8.37
N ALA A 55 -4.84 -2.70 -7.46
CA ALA A 55 -3.91 -3.77 -7.78
C ALA A 55 -4.60 -5.12 -8.03
N ALA A 56 -5.84 -5.32 -7.55
CA ALA A 56 -6.64 -6.50 -7.85
C ALA A 56 -7.05 -6.57 -9.35
N ASP A 57 -7.09 -5.44 -10.04
CA ASP A 57 -7.34 -5.38 -11.49
C ASP A 57 -6.05 -5.40 -12.33
N SER A 58 -4.88 -5.67 -11.72
CA SER A 58 -3.62 -5.67 -12.45
C SER A 58 -3.51 -6.84 -13.44
N ASP A 59 -2.96 -6.58 -14.63
CA ASP A 59 -2.60 -7.62 -15.61
C ASP A 59 -1.50 -8.57 -15.08
N MET A 60 -0.68 -8.10 -14.13
CA MET A 60 0.35 -8.91 -13.49
C MET A 60 -0.27 -9.88 -12.49
N VAL A 61 -0.29 -11.17 -12.83
CA VAL A 61 -0.91 -12.23 -12.01
C VAL A 61 -0.40 -12.25 -10.57
N ILE A 62 0.90 -12.02 -10.35
CA ILE A 62 1.52 -11.98 -9.02
C ILE A 62 0.94 -10.84 -8.18
N VAL A 63 0.79 -9.66 -8.78
CA VAL A 63 0.30 -8.45 -8.13
C VAL A 63 -1.19 -8.59 -7.82
N ARG A 64 -1.98 -9.05 -8.80
CA ARG A 64 -3.41 -9.31 -8.65
C ARG A 64 -3.71 -10.33 -7.55
N LYS A 65 -3.09 -11.51 -7.61
CA LYS A 65 -3.28 -12.55 -6.59
C LYS A 65 -2.90 -12.07 -5.20
N LYS A 66 -1.84 -11.25 -5.10
CA LYS A 66 -1.48 -10.66 -3.82
C LYS A 66 -2.57 -9.71 -3.34
N ALA A 67 -2.97 -8.75 -4.15
CA ALA A 67 -4.03 -7.79 -3.81
C ALA A 67 -5.33 -8.49 -3.38
N GLU A 68 -5.79 -9.48 -4.15
CA GLU A 68 -6.95 -10.31 -3.79
C GLU A 68 -6.79 -11.01 -2.44
N SER A 69 -5.60 -11.54 -2.14
CA SER A 69 -5.31 -12.16 -0.84
C SER A 69 -5.38 -11.13 0.30
N LEU A 70 -4.95 -9.89 0.07
CA LEU A 70 -5.01 -8.84 1.10
C LEU A 70 -6.42 -8.34 1.35
N LEU A 71 -7.29 -8.35 0.35
CA LEU A 71 -8.71 -7.94 0.47
C LEU A 71 -9.60 -8.99 1.13
N ARG A 72 -9.12 -10.23 1.27
CA ARG A 72 -9.86 -11.35 1.90
C ARG A 72 -9.59 -11.49 3.41
N HIS A 73 -8.65 -10.72 3.96
CA HIS A 73 -8.30 -10.68 5.38
C HIS A 73 -8.93 -9.46 6.05
#